data_AF-A0A7M1B3G0-F1
#
_entry.id   AF-A0A7M1B3G0-F1
#
_cell.length_a   1.000
_cell.length_b   1.000
_cell.length_c   1.000
_cell.angle_alpha   90.00
_cell.angle_beta   90.00
_cell.angle_gamma   90.00
#
_symmetry.space_group_name_H-M   'P 1'
#
loop_
_entity.id
_entity.type
_entity.pdbx_description
1 polymer ?
#
loop_
_entity_poly.entity_id
_entity_poly.type
_entity_poly.pdbx_seq_one_letter_code
_entity_poly.pdbx_strand_id
1 'polypeptide(L)'
;MAIYSSDGKKLLNVEFDVTPQVGDIVDSMRVLSVNQKENEEYAVFLLEPNTRVTCYVFDEIFIIGKESGFESLNDAIFAWKNDEI
;
A
#
# COMPACT_ATOMS: atom_id res chain seq x y z
N MET A 1 -12.31 -9.16 -4.98
CA MET A 1 -11.26 -9.29 -3.96
C MET A 1 -10.17 -10.13 -4.56
N ALA A 2 -9.11 -9.46 -5.00
CA ALA A 2 -7.87 -10.10 -5.43
C ALA A 2 -6.95 -10.33 -4.23
N ILE A 3 -6.02 -11.26 -4.38
CA ILE A 3 -4.99 -11.55 -3.39
C ILE A 3 -3.64 -11.40 -4.08
N TYR A 4 -2.83 -10.50 -3.55
CA TYR A 4 -1.50 -10.19 -4.04
C TYR A 4 -0.45 -10.63 -3.02
N SER A 5 0.72 -10.98 -3.55
CA SER A 5 1.91 -11.26 -2.74
C SER A 5 3.07 -10.48 -3.33
N SER A 6 3.96 -10.00 -2.46
CA SER A 6 5.19 -9.34 -2.85
C SER A 6 6.42 -10.15 -2.46
N ASP A 7 7.54 -9.88 -3.11
CA ASP A 7 8.87 -10.30 -2.67
C ASP A 7 9.55 -9.25 -1.75
N GLY A 8 8.76 -8.28 -1.26
CA GLY A 8 9.25 -7.11 -0.54
C GLY A 8 9.82 -5.99 -1.44
N LYS A 9 9.86 -6.19 -2.76
CA LYS A 9 10.29 -5.18 -3.75
C LYS A 9 9.24 -4.92 -4.82
N LYS A 10 8.37 -5.88 -5.11
CA LYS A 10 7.29 -5.74 -6.09
C LYS A 10 6.19 -6.77 -5.88
N LEU A 11 5.01 -6.52 -6.46
CA LEU A 11 3.97 -7.53 -6.58
C LEU A 11 4.40 -8.65 -7.54
N LEU A 12 3.98 -9.87 -7.24
CA LEU A 12 4.31 -11.08 -7.99
C LEU A 12 3.10 -11.58 -8.78
N ASN A 13 3.37 -12.16 -9.96
CA ASN A 13 2.37 -12.80 -10.82
C ASN A 13 1.20 -11.88 -11.21
N VAL A 14 1.49 -10.60 -11.45
CA VAL A 14 0.54 -9.59 -11.88
C VAL A 14 1.03 -8.85 -13.12
N GLU A 15 0.11 -8.20 -13.83
CA GLU A 15 0.44 -7.27 -14.91
C GLU A 15 1.05 -5.99 -14.34
N PHE A 16 1.90 -5.31 -15.12
CA PHE A 16 2.64 -4.12 -14.69
C PHE A 16 1.74 -2.94 -14.33
N ASP A 17 0.56 -2.84 -14.91
CA ASP A 17 -0.41 -1.76 -14.68
C ASP A 17 -1.45 -2.10 -13.59
N VAL A 18 -1.31 -3.22 -12.88
CA VAL A 18 -2.24 -3.57 -11.82
C VAL A 18 -2.08 -2.62 -10.63
N THR A 19 -3.21 -2.16 -10.09
CA THR A 19 -3.26 -1.37 -8.85
C THR A 19 -4.19 -2.07 -7.85
N PRO A 20 -3.69 -2.49 -6.67
CA PRO A 20 -4.53 -3.03 -5.60
C PRO A 20 -5.70 -2.10 -5.26
N GLN A 21 -6.88 -2.65 -5.03
CA GLN A 21 -8.09 -1.88 -4.73
C GLN A 21 -8.54 -2.06 -3.28
N VAL A 22 -9.35 -1.11 -2.78
CA VAL A 22 -9.93 -1.21 -1.43
C VAL A 22 -10.67 -2.54 -1.26
N GLY A 23 -10.34 -3.25 -0.18
CA GLY A 23 -10.90 -4.56 0.14
C GLY A 23 -10.09 -5.75 -0.40
N ASP A 24 -9.11 -5.54 -1.29
CA ASP A 24 -8.15 -6.57 -1.68
C ASP A 24 -7.20 -6.94 -0.52
N ILE A 25 -6.39 -7.98 -0.73
CA ILE A 25 -5.36 -8.42 0.21
C ILE A 25 -3.99 -8.29 -0.45
N VAL A 26 -3.03 -7.65 0.22
CA VAL A 26 -1.60 -7.60 -0.16
C VAL A 26 -0.80 -8.11 1.02
N ASP A 27 0.02 -9.15 0.83
CA ASP A 27 0.88 -9.71 1.89
C ASP A 27 0.13 -10.07 3.18
N SER A 28 -1.06 -10.67 3.03
CA SER A 28 -1.98 -11.01 4.12
C SER A 28 -2.57 -9.82 4.88
N MET A 29 -2.41 -8.60 4.37
CA MET A 29 -2.98 -7.38 4.93
C MET A 29 -4.10 -6.84 4.04
N ARG A 30 -5.19 -6.35 4.63
CA ARG A 30 -6.33 -5.84 3.87
C ARG A 30 -6.07 -4.40 3.41
N VAL A 31 -6.33 -4.11 2.14
CA VAL A 31 -6.31 -2.73 1.62
C VAL A 31 -7.47 -1.93 2.21
N LEU A 32 -7.13 -0.87 2.94
CA LEU A 32 -8.06 0.08 3.55
C LEU A 32 -8.32 1.29 2.64
N SER A 33 -7.29 1.77 1.95
CA SER A 33 -7.34 2.96 1.10
C SER A 33 -6.22 2.91 0.07
N VAL A 34 -6.43 3.64 -1.03
CA VAL A 34 -5.44 3.85 -2.09
C VAL A 34 -5.42 5.35 -2.39
N ASN A 35 -4.24 5.97 -2.45
CA ASN A 35 -4.08 7.39 -2.80
C ASN A 35 -3.01 7.54 -3.87
N GLN A 36 -3.39 8.08 -5.02
CA GLN A 36 -2.50 8.34 -6.14
C GLN A 36 -1.99 9.80 -6.10
N LYS A 37 -0.70 10.01 -6.38
CA LYS A 37 -0.09 11.33 -6.67
C LYS A 37 -0.09 11.58 -8.18
N GLU A 38 0.13 12.83 -8.59
CA GLU A 38 0.19 13.22 -10.01
C GLU A 38 1.36 12.56 -10.77
N ASN A 39 2.39 12.08 -10.06
CA ASN A 39 3.60 11.48 -10.63
C ASN A 39 3.51 9.95 -10.83
N GLU A 40 2.30 9.42 -11.06
CA GLU A 40 2.02 7.98 -11.27
C GLU A 40 2.25 7.07 -10.04
N GLU A 41 2.95 7.55 -9.01
CA GLU A 41 3.07 6.86 -7.72
C GLU A 41 1.75 6.80 -6.96
N TYR A 42 1.53 5.71 -6.23
CA TYR A 42 0.37 5.55 -5.37
C TYR A 42 0.70 4.85 -4.05
N ALA A 43 0.09 5.34 -2.98
CA ALA A 43 0.14 4.74 -1.66
C ALA A 43 -1.02 3.76 -1.46
N VAL A 44 -0.73 2.57 -0.95
CA VAL A 44 -1.68 1.55 -0.52
C VAL A 44 -1.59 1.41 0.99
N PHE A 45 -2.70 1.66 1.67
CA PHE A 45 -2.79 1.56 3.13
C PHE A 45 -3.37 0.21 3.52
N LEU A 46 -2.64 -0.54 4.33
CA LEU A 46 -2.82 -1.96 4.60
C LEU A 46 -3.08 -2.17 6.09
N LEU A 47 -4.15 -2.89 6.43
CA LEU A 47 -4.45 -3.30 7.81
C LEU A 47 -3.66 -4.56 8.16
N GLU A 48 -2.74 -4.42 9.12
CA GLU A 48 -2.00 -5.53 9.71
C GLU A 48 -2.90 -6.39 10.62
N PRO A 49 -2.55 -7.68 10.83
CA PRO A 49 -3.28 -8.56 11.76
C PRO A 49 -3.32 -8.04 13.20
N ASN A 50 -2.34 -7.24 13.60
CA ASN A 50 -2.22 -6.62 14.93
C ASN A 50 -3.03 -5.30 15.06
N THR A 51 -3.85 -4.95 14.06
CA THR A 51 -4.66 -3.73 13.95
C THR A 51 -3.91 -2.43 13.62
N ARG A 52 -2.60 -2.50 13.36
CA ARG A 52 -1.82 -1.36 12.84
C ARG A 52 -2.05 -1.16 11.36
N VAL A 53 -1.67 0.02 10.87
CA VAL A 53 -1.66 0.32 9.45
C VAL A 53 -0.22 0.38 8.94
N THR A 54 0.01 -0.28 7.81
CA THR A 54 1.23 -0.21 7.01
C THR A 54 0.92 0.54 5.71
N CYS A 55 1.83 1.38 5.25
CA CYS A 55 1.74 2.07 3.96
C CYS A 55 2.80 1.50 3.02
N TYR A 56 2.39 1.02 1.84
CA TYR A 56 3.29 0.72 0.72
C TYR A 56 3.13 1.81 -0.33
N VAL A 57 4.24 2.36 -0.80
CA VAL A 57 4.29 3.29 -1.94
C VAL A 57 4.73 2.50 -3.15
N PHE A 58 3.92 2.58 -4.21
CA PHE A 58 4.14 1.87 -5.46
C PHE A 58 4.41 2.85 -6.60
N ASP A 59 5.32 2.45 -7.48
CA ASP A 59 5.39 2.87 -8.87
C ASP A 59 5.10 1.62 -9.71
N GLU A 60 4.00 1.64 -10.48
CA GLU A 60 3.44 0.43 -11.11
C GLU A 60 3.24 -0.71 -10.09
N ILE A 61 3.96 -1.84 -10.26
CA ILE A 61 3.96 -2.98 -9.33
C ILE A 61 5.14 -2.96 -8.36
N PHE A 62 6.06 -2.01 -8.48
CA PHE A 62 7.28 -1.94 -7.67
C PHE A 62 7.02 -1.17 -6.39
N ILE A 63 7.44 -1.74 -5.27
CA ILE A 63 7.42 -1.10 -3.95
C ILE A 63 8.64 -0.20 -3.86
N ILE A 64 8.42 1.11 -3.89
CA ILE A 64 9.47 2.14 -3.81
C ILE A 64 9.56 2.77 -2.42
N GLY A 65 8.54 2.61 -1.58
CA GLY A 65 8.50 3.10 -0.22
C GLY A 65 7.66 2.19 0.69
N LYS A 66 8.01 2.14 1.98
CA LYS A 66 7.29 1.38 2.99
C LYS A 66 7.47 2.00 4.36
N GLU A 67 6.36 2.24 5.06
CA GLU A 67 6.35 2.62 6.48
C GLU A 67 5.26 1.83 7.22
N SER A 68 5.51 1.46 8.48
CA SER A 68 4.65 0.51 9.21
C SER A 68 4.39 0.93 10.65
N GLY A 69 3.33 0.40 11.26
CA GLY A 69 3.04 0.60 12.68
C GLY A 69 2.20 1.83 13.02
N PHE A 70 1.57 2.48 12.03
CA PHE A 70 0.64 3.58 12.28
C PHE A 70 -0.55 3.11 13.15
N GLU A 71 -0.97 3.95 14.10
CA GLU A 71 -2.11 3.67 15.00
C GLU A 71 -3.45 3.71 14.25
N SER A 72 -3.56 4.55 13.23
CA SER A 72 -4.79 4.71 12.45
C SER A 72 -4.53 4.98 10.97
N LEU A 73 -5.56 4.74 10.15
CA LEU A 73 -5.54 5.07 8.71
C LEU A 73 -5.30 6.57 8.47
N ASN A 74 -5.88 7.43 9.31
CA ASN A 74 -5.73 8.87 9.17
C ASN A 74 -4.27 9.28 9.38
N ASP A 75 -3.60 8.75 10.40
CA ASP A 75 -2.20 9.07 10.69
C ASP A 75 -1.30 8.68 9.51
N ALA A 76 -1.52 7.49 8.94
CA ALA A 76 -0.77 7.03 7.76
C ALA A 76 -1.02 7.92 6.53
N ILE A 77 -2.27 8.34 6.29
CA ILE A 77 -2.62 9.24 5.17
C ILE A 77 -1.99 10.62 5.38
N PHE A 78 -1.95 11.14 6.61
CA PHE A 78 -1.30 12.41 6.91
C PHE A 78 0.20 12.35 6.66
N ALA A 79 0.88 11.29 7.11
CA ALA A 79 2.30 11.08 6.84
C ALA A 79 2.60 11.03 5.33
N TRP A 80 1.80 10.28 4.56
CA TRP A 80 1.92 10.23 3.09
C TRP A 80 1.74 11.61 2.44
N LYS A 81 0.75 12.40 2.88
CA LYS A 81 0.47 13.73 2.34
C LYS A 81 1.53 14.78 2.70
N ASN A 82 2.27 14.56 3.78
CA ASN A 82 3.34 15.44 4.23
C ASN A 82 4.73 15.02 3.72
N ASP A 83 4.79 14.05 2.78
CA ASP A 83 6.04 13.51 2.24
C ASP A 83 6.99 12.92 3.32
N GLU A 84 6.40 12.32 4.37
CA GLU A 84 7.13 11.64 5.45
C GLU A 84 7.32 10.13 5.20
N ILE A 85 6.90 9.64 4.02
CA ILE A 85 7.01 8.24 3.54
C ILE A 85 7.65 8.24 2.16
#